data_AF-A0A7Y9HR41-F1
#
_entry.id   AF-A0A7Y9HR41-F1
#
_cell.length_a   1.000
_cell.length_b   1.000
_cell.length_c   1.000
_cell.angle_alpha   90.00
_cell.angle_beta   90.00
_cell.angle_gamma   90.00
#
_symmetry.space_group_name_H-M   'P 1'
#
loop_
_entity.id
_entity.type
_entity.pdbx_description
1 polymer ?
#
loop_
_entity_poly.entity_id
_entity_poly.type
_entity_poly.pdbx_seq_one_letter_code
_entity_poly.pdbx_strand_id
1 'polypeptide(L)' 'MLTLALVAALSGCAAIGNVQPWEKGTLARSEMTFKDGTLFNRYDDHIYTSREASSGGAGVGGGGCGCN' A
#
# COMPACT_ATOMS: atom_id res chain seq x y z
N MET A 1 -40.57 -5.67 2.83
CA MET A 1 -39.66 -5.69 1.66
C MET A 1 -38.44 -4.78 1.83
N LEU A 2 -38.58 -3.57 2.38
CA LEU A 2 -37.45 -2.64 2.61
C LEU A 2 -36.36 -3.19 3.57
N THR A 3 -36.76 -3.93 4.59
CA THR A 3 -35.85 -4.54 5.58
C THR A 3 -34.90 -5.57 4.97
N LEU A 4 -35.37 -6.35 4.00
CA LEU A 4 -34.56 -7.36 3.32
C LEU A 4 -33.51 -6.73 2.40
N ALA A 5 -33.87 -5.62 1.74
CA ALA A 5 -32.96 -4.87 0.89
C ALA A 5 -31.81 -4.23 1.68
N LEU A 6 -32.08 -3.74 2.89
CA LEU A 6 -31.06 -3.14 3.76
C LEU A 6 -30.02 -4.17 4.22
N VAL A 7 -30.45 -5.39 4.56
CA VAL A 7 -29.54 -6.48 4.95
C VAL A 7 -28.68 -6.93 3.77
N ALA A 8 -29.23 -6.96 2.55
CA ALA A 8 -28.47 -7.31 1.36
C ALA A 8 -27.37 -6.27 1.04
N ALA A 9 -27.61 -4.98 1.28
CA ALA A 9 -26.63 -3.92 1.06
C ALA A 9 -25.41 -3.99 2.00
N LEU A 10 -25.54 -4.68 3.14
CA LEU A 10 -24.46 -4.87 4.13
C LEU A 10 -23.63 -6.14 3.88
N SER A 11 -24.00 -6.98 2.90
CA SER A 11 -23.35 -8.28 2.65
C SER A 11 -21.92 -8.18 2.10
N GLY A 12 -21.50 -7.00 1.63
CA GLY A 12 -20.12 -6.69 1.25
C GLY A 12 -19.45 -7.81 0.45
N CYS A 13 -18.21 -8.14 0.82
CA CYS A 13 -17.45 -9.24 0.24
C CYS A 13 -17.58 -10.56 1.02
N ALA A 14 -18.62 -10.72 1.85
CA ALA A 14 -18.79 -11.95 2.65
C ALA A 14 -19.02 -13.21 1.78
N ALA A 15 -19.37 -13.02 0.51
CA ALA A 15 -19.49 -14.09 -0.49
C ALA A 15 -18.17 -14.42 -1.22
N ILE A 16 -17.08 -13.69 -0.97
CA ILE A 16 -15.76 -14.09 -1.46
C ILE A 16 -15.36 -15.34 -0.68
N GLY A 17 -15.21 -16.45 -1.40
CA GLY A 17 -14.89 -17.76 -0.83
C GLY A 17 -13.63 -17.72 0.04
N ASN A 18 -13.53 -18.70 0.94
CA ASN A 18 -12.40 -18.79 1.86
C ASN A 18 -11.10 -19.05 1.08
N VAL A 19 -10.20 -18.06 1.04
CA VAL A 19 -8.90 -18.19 0.37
C VAL A 19 -8.03 -19.13 1.18
N GLN A 20 -7.58 -20.21 0.55
CA GLN A 20 -6.77 -21.24 1.16
C GLN A 20 -5.31 -20.78 1.28
N PRO A 21 -4.57 -21.16 2.34
CA PRO A 21 -3.21 -20.67 2.58
C PRO A 21 -2.23 -20.86 1.42
N TRP A 22 -2.41 -21.90 0.62
CA TRP A 22 -1.55 -22.22 -0.54
C TRP A 22 -1.89 -21.42 -1.80
N GLU A 23 -3.08 -20.80 -1.88
CA GLU A 23 -3.45 -19.94 -3.01
C GLU A 23 -2.66 -18.62 -3.03
N LYS A 24 -1.98 -18.30 -1.92
CA LYS A 24 -1.06 -17.16 -1.81
C LYS A 24 -0.05 -17.13 -2.97
N GLY A 25 0.48 -18.28 -3.38
CA GLY A 25 1.48 -18.33 -4.47
C GLY A 25 0.95 -17.84 -5.82
N THR A 26 -0.36 -17.96 -6.06
CA THR A 26 -1.01 -17.53 -7.31
C THR A 26 -1.62 -16.13 -7.16
N LEU A 27 -2.12 -15.78 -5.97
CA LEU A 27 -2.81 -14.53 -5.71
C LEU A 27 -1.86 -13.37 -5.37
N ALA A 28 -0.72 -13.63 -4.74
CA ALA A 28 0.26 -12.61 -4.36
C ALA A 28 1.28 -12.40 -5.49
N ARG A 29 0.86 -11.66 -6.53
CA ARG A 29 1.75 -11.28 -7.63
C ARG A 29 2.89 -10.38 -7.15
N SER A 30 4.07 -10.53 -7.74
CA SER A 30 5.28 -9.76 -7.34
C SER A 30 5.11 -8.25 -7.52
N GLU A 31 4.27 -7.84 -8.46
CA GLU A 31 3.96 -6.43 -8.78
C GLU A 31 2.97 -5.80 -7.78
N MET A 32 2.41 -6.57 -6.84
CA MET A 32 1.57 -6.04 -5.75
C MET A 32 2.38 -5.76 -4.48
N THR A 33 3.71 -5.89 -4.55
CA THR A 33 4.58 -5.60 -3.41
C THR A 33 4.75 -4.09 -3.27
N PHE A 34 4.83 -3.57 -2.04
CA PHE A 34 5.00 -2.13 -1.77
C PHE A 34 6.35 -1.54 -2.24
N LYS A 35 7.14 -2.29 -2.99
CA LYS A 35 8.47 -1.91 -3.45
C LYS A 35 8.53 -2.14 -4.96
N ASP A 36 7.84 -1.28 -5.69
CA ASP A 36 7.73 -1.26 -7.15
C ASP A 36 9.04 -0.83 -7.87
N GLY A 37 10.18 -1.13 -7.26
CA GLY A 37 11.50 -0.74 -7.72
C GLY A 37 11.98 0.59 -7.14
N THR A 38 13.31 0.79 -7.20
CA THR A 38 13.98 1.95 -6.60
C THR A 38 13.55 3.28 -7.20
N LEU A 39 13.15 3.31 -8.47
CA LEU A 39 12.74 4.51 -9.16
C LEU A 39 11.32 4.94 -8.75
N PHE A 40 10.38 4.00 -8.71
CA PHE A 40 9.00 4.26 -8.33
C PHE A 40 8.92 4.77 -6.89
N ASN A 41 9.60 4.09 -5.96
CA ASN A 41 9.63 4.49 -4.55
C ASN A 41 10.23 5.89 -4.35
N ARG A 42 11.25 6.28 -5.13
CA ARG A 42 11.83 7.63 -5.07
C ARG A 42 10.84 8.69 -5.57
N TYR A 43 10.07 8.37 -6.60
CA TYR A 43 9.10 9.30 -7.16
C TYR A 43 7.91 9.50 -6.22
N ASP A 44 7.45 8.41 -5.60
CA ASP A 44 6.36 8.44 -4.62
C ASP A 44 6.76 9.25 -3.37
N ASP A 45 7.97 9.02 -2.84
CA ASP A 45 8.52 9.80 -1.72
C ASP A 45 8.68 11.29 -2.07
N HIS A 46 9.14 11.61 -3.28
CA HIS A 46 9.23 12.99 -3.77
C HIS A 46 7.83 13.66 -3.85
N ILE A 47 6.82 12.94 -4.32
CA ILE A 47 5.44 13.47 -4.36
C ILE A 47 4.91 13.66 -2.94
N TYR A 48 5.09 12.67 -2.06
CA TYR A 48 4.59 12.68 -0.69
C TYR A 48 5.16 13.86 0.10
N THR A 49 6.48 14.03 0.09
CA THR A 49 7.18 15.17 0.72
C THR A 49 6.77 16.52 0.15
N SER A 50 6.64 16.60 -1.18
CA SER A 50 6.22 17.83 -1.84
C SER A 50 4.80 18.25 -1.46
N ARG A 51 3.89 17.29 -1.22
CA ARG A 51 2.50 17.56 -0.83
C ARG A 51 2.37 17.92 0.64
N GLU A 52 3.14 17.28 1.51
CA GLU A 52 3.06 17.51 2.95
C GLU A 52 3.90 18.71 3.43
N ALA A 53 4.61 19.39 2.52
CA ALA A 53 5.59 20.43 2.83
C ALA A 53 6.64 19.99 3.89
N SER A 54 6.80 18.67 4.04
CA SER A 54 7.73 18.05 4.97
C SER A 54 9.11 18.04 4.32
N SER A 55 9.92 19.05 4.64
CA SER A 55 11.33 19.09 4.27
C SER A 55 12.09 18.04 5.10
N GLY A 56 12.10 16.78 4.63
CA GLY A 56 12.79 15.66 5.29
C GLY A 56 12.16 14.27 5.12
N GLY A 57 11.56 13.96 3.96
CA GLY A 57 10.90 12.66 3.72
C GLY A 57 11.76 11.44 3.95
N ALA A 58 11.10 10.37 4.44
CA ALA A 58 11.52 8.98 4.70
C ALA A 58 12.92 8.71 5.29
N GLY A 59 13.73 9.74 5.47
CA GLY A 59 15.13 9.74 5.78
C GLY A 59 15.45 11.16 6.21
N VAL A 60 15.35 11.40 7.52
CA VAL A 60 16.03 12.52 8.16
C VAL A 60 17.44 12.59 7.58
N GLY A 61 17.87 13.78 7.14
CA GLY A 61 19.23 13.99 6.68
C GLY A 61 20.20 13.47 7.72
N GLY A 62 20.74 12.27 7.50
CA GLY A 62 21.80 11.68 8.29
C GLY A 62 23.07 12.45 7.96
N GLY A 63 23.29 13.54 8.67
CA GLY A 63 24.51 14.33 8.60
C GLY A 63 25.70 13.46 8.96
N GLY A 64 26.47 13.08 7.94
CA GLY A 64 27.86 12.71 8.11
C GLY A 64 28.73 13.85 7.58
N CYS A 65 29.58 14.42 8.43
CA CYS A 65 30.85 15.02 7.99
C CYS A 65 31.53 13.90 7.19
N GLY A 66 31.42 13.93 5.85
CA GLY A 66 32.06 12.98 4.95
C GLY A 66 33.56 13.18 4.97
N CYS A 67 34.14 12.95 6.13
CA CYS A 67 35.51 13.21 6.49
C CYS A 67 36.20 11.84 6.43
N ASN A 68 36.74 11.53 5.24
CA ASN A 68 37.88 10.61 5.11
C ASN A 68 39.14 11.34 5.57
#